data_AF-A0AAV2QUN8-F1
#
_entry.id   AF-A0AAV2QUN8-F1
#
_cell.length_a   1.000
_cell.length_b   1.000
_cell.length_c   1.000
_cell.angle_alpha   90.00
_cell.angle_beta   90.00
_cell.angle_gamma   90.00
#
_symmetry.space_group_name_H-M   'P 1'
#
loop_
_entity.id
_entity.type
_entity.pdbx_description
1 polymer ?
#
loop_
_entity_poly.entity_id
_entity_poly.type
_entity_poly.pdbx_seq_one_letter_code
_entity_poly.pdbx_strand_id
1 'polypeptide(L)'
;EPSENRTAPFTVRKFKTVAEVYECLQQYEEETVSHFIKYNKDKKFGDEDFIPNIEHGRIHYWSHTGKTGCPIEYDGIPFMHIGRWVLMCHQGYDVNKRHKEKYQQRKHFDQEQSGVASKSRNRSQVTKKVGCPAEIYVSHIIKFPQQKV
;
A
#
# COMPACT_ATOMS: atom_id res chain seq x y z
N GLU A 1 29.59 8.65 12.15
CA GLU A 1 28.85 9.33 11.06
C GLU A 1 27.41 8.81 11.04
N PRO A 2 26.37 9.63 11.23
CA PRO A 2 24.99 9.15 11.16
C PRO A 2 24.44 9.31 9.74
N SER A 3 24.08 8.15 9.17
CA SER A 3 23.23 7.89 8.01
C SER A 3 22.53 9.09 7.34
N GLU A 4 22.97 9.40 6.13
CA GLU A 4 22.23 10.23 5.18
C GLU A 4 20.84 9.63 4.94
N ASN A 5 19.82 10.32 5.46
CA ASN A 5 18.42 10.07 5.13
C ASN A 5 18.23 10.26 3.62
N ARG A 6 18.26 9.16 2.86
CA ARG A 6 17.79 9.11 1.47
C ARG A 6 16.26 9.21 1.43
N THR A 7 15.71 10.35 1.81
CA THR A 7 14.28 10.61 1.61
C THR A 7 14.14 11.23 0.22
N ALA A 8 13.90 10.39 -0.78
CA ALA A 8 13.46 10.88 -2.08
C ALA A 8 12.25 11.81 -1.87
N PRO A 9 12.10 12.89 -2.66
CA PRO A 9 10.98 13.82 -2.50
C PRO A 9 9.68 13.07 -2.80
N PHE A 10 8.88 12.82 -1.76
CA PHE A 10 7.50 12.36 -1.92
C PHE A 10 6.58 13.59 -1.93
N THR A 11 5.50 13.52 -2.71
CA THR A 11 4.47 14.57 -2.73
C THR A 11 3.27 14.11 -1.92
N VAL A 12 2.88 14.87 -0.91
CA VAL A 12 1.67 14.60 -0.13
C VAL A 12 0.50 15.36 -0.74
N ARG A 13 -0.59 14.64 -1.05
CA ARG A 13 -1.86 15.21 -1.50
C ARG A 13 -2.95 14.91 -0.48
N LYS A 14 -3.87 15.87 -0.28
CA LYS A 14 -4.98 15.76 0.67
C LYS A 14 -6.29 15.65 -0.12
N PHE A 15 -7.12 14.68 0.24
CA PHE A 15 -8.41 14.40 -0.40
C PHE A 15 -9.51 14.35 0.66
N LYS A 16 -10.74 14.65 0.27
CA LYS A 16 -11.92 14.59 1.16
C LYS A 16 -12.61 13.24 1.09
N THR A 17 -12.65 12.64 -0.09
CA THR A 17 -13.35 11.37 -0.32
C THR A 17 -12.40 10.30 -0.82
N VAL A 18 -12.81 9.04 -0.66
CA VAL A 18 -12.05 7.91 -1.22
C VAL A 18 -12.12 7.90 -2.75
N ALA A 19 -13.19 8.40 -3.35
CA ALA A 19 -13.35 8.50 -4.81
C ALA A 19 -12.26 9.39 -5.43
N GLU A 20 -11.99 10.56 -4.83
CA GLU A 20 -10.91 11.46 -5.28
C GLU A 20 -9.52 10.78 -5.23
N VAL A 21 -9.30 9.90 -4.25
CA VAL A 21 -8.05 9.11 -4.17
C VAL A 21 -7.96 8.15 -5.34
N TYR A 22 -9.05 7.45 -5.68
CA TYR A 22 -9.08 6.54 -6.83
C TYR A 22 -8.83 7.27 -8.15
N GLU A 23 -9.46 8.43 -8.35
CA GLU A 23 -9.25 9.28 -9.53
C GLU A 23 -7.78 9.74 -9.64
N CYS A 24 -7.20 10.22 -8.54
CA CYS A 24 -5.80 10.64 -8.52
C CYS A 24 -4.85 9.47 -8.80
N LEU A 25 -5.14 8.27 -8.31
CA LEU A 25 -4.35 7.07 -8.59
C LEU A 25 -4.43 6.70 -10.06
N GLN A 26 -5.64 6.69 -10.64
CA GLN A 26 -5.84 6.38 -12.05
C GLN A 26 -5.10 7.37 -12.95
N GLN A 27 -5.24 8.66 -12.69
CA GLN A 27 -4.52 9.69 -13.44
C GLN A 27 -3.00 9.50 -13.34
N TYR A 28 -2.47 9.21 -12.16
CA TYR A 28 -1.04 8.95 -11.98
C TYR A 28 -0.58 7.70 -12.75
N GLU A 29 -1.38 6.64 -12.76
CA GLU A 29 -1.08 5.41 -13.53
C GLU A 29 -1.05 5.68 -15.04
N GLU A 30 -1.99 6.47 -15.55
CA GLU A 30 -2.05 6.87 -16.96
C GLU A 30 -0.87 7.76 -17.36
N GLU A 31 -0.54 8.77 -16.55
CA GLU A 31 0.56 9.71 -16.81
C GLU A 31 1.94 9.03 -16.78
N THR A 32 2.13 8.08 -15.86
CA THR A 32 3.44 7.42 -15.67
C THR A 32 3.56 6.07 -16.36
N VAL A 33 2.47 5.59 -17.00
CA VAL A 33 2.36 4.24 -17.60
C VAL A 33 2.76 3.16 -16.58
N SER A 34 2.49 3.42 -15.30
CA SER A 34 2.77 2.52 -14.21
C SER A 34 1.46 2.00 -13.65
N HIS A 35 1.46 0.76 -13.14
CA HIS A 35 0.28 0.21 -12.49
C HIS A 35 0.63 -0.26 -11.09
N PHE A 36 -0.27 0.01 -10.16
CA PHE A 36 -0.14 -0.35 -8.76
C PHE A 36 -1.14 -1.44 -8.39
N ILE A 37 -0.71 -2.31 -7.48
CA ILE A 37 -1.54 -3.35 -6.90
C ILE A 37 -1.69 -3.09 -5.40
N LYS A 38 -2.85 -3.46 -4.85
CA LYS A 38 -3.06 -3.42 -3.41
C LYS A 38 -2.08 -4.37 -2.73
N TYR A 39 -1.22 -3.82 -1.87
CA TYR A 39 -0.36 -4.60 -0.98
C TYR A 39 -1.05 -4.85 0.36
N ASN A 40 -1.54 -3.79 0.99
CA ASN A 40 -2.27 -3.89 2.26
C ASN A 40 -3.38 -2.84 2.32
N LYS A 41 -4.53 -3.18 2.90
CA LYS A 41 -5.63 -2.24 3.18
C LYS A 41 -6.27 -2.64 4.50
N ASP A 42 -6.33 -1.71 5.45
CA ASP A 42 -7.00 -1.95 6.72
C ASP A 42 -8.51 -2.10 6.50
N LYS A 43 -9.16 -2.91 7.34
CA LYS A 43 -10.59 -3.25 7.21
C LYS A 43 -11.50 -2.01 7.29
N LYS A 44 -11.10 -1.01 8.06
CA LYS A 44 -11.84 0.25 8.30
C LYS A 44 -11.45 1.39 7.35
N PHE A 45 -10.56 1.13 6.38
CA PHE A 45 -10.23 2.15 5.40
C PHE A 45 -11.41 2.41 4.46
N GLY A 46 -11.83 3.67 4.36
CA GLY A 46 -12.95 4.11 3.52
C GLY A 46 -14.34 3.80 4.07
N ASP A 47 -14.43 3.40 5.34
CA ASP A 47 -15.69 3.30 6.08
C ASP A 47 -16.06 4.72 6.57
N GLU A 48 -16.89 5.44 5.82
CA GLU A 48 -17.27 6.84 6.10
C GLU A 48 -18.16 6.95 7.35
N ASP A 49 -18.94 5.90 7.64
CA ASP A 49 -19.81 5.82 8.81
C ASP A 49 -19.06 5.38 10.08
N PHE A 50 -17.77 5.06 9.97
CA PHE A 50 -16.99 4.61 11.12
C PHE A 50 -16.65 5.76 12.07
N ILE A 51 -17.25 5.72 13.25
CA ILE A 51 -16.91 6.61 14.35
C ILE A 51 -15.86 5.94 15.24
N PRO A 52 -14.64 6.50 15.34
CA PRO A 52 -13.60 5.96 16.21
C PRO A 52 -13.95 6.19 17.68
N ASN A 53 -13.56 5.25 18.56
CA ASN A 53 -13.68 5.46 20.00
C ASN A 53 -12.71 6.56 20.44
N ILE A 54 -13.24 7.72 20.85
CA ILE A 54 -12.47 8.91 21.23
C ILE A 54 -11.82 8.73 22.61
N GLU A 55 -12.47 8.03 23.55
CA GLU A 55 -11.99 7.85 24.93
C GLU A 55 -10.71 7.01 25.01
N HIS A 56 -10.61 5.98 24.17
CA HIS A 56 -9.44 5.10 24.09
C HIS A 56 -8.57 5.39 22.86
N GLY A 57 -8.98 6.35 22.05
CA GLY A 57 -8.33 6.74 20.81
C GLY A 57 -7.05 7.53 21.03
N ARG A 58 -6.02 7.25 20.23
CA ARG A 58 -4.83 8.11 20.21
C ARG A 58 -5.06 9.32 19.32
N ILE A 59 -5.14 10.51 19.93
CA ILE A 59 -5.25 11.79 19.23
C ILE A 59 -3.85 12.28 18.84
N HIS A 60 -3.72 12.76 17.61
CA HIS A 60 -2.51 13.31 17.04
C HIS A 60 -2.73 14.75 16.56
N TYR A 61 -1.68 15.54 16.55
CA TYR A 61 -1.68 16.89 15.96
C TYR A 61 -0.72 17.00 14.77
N TRP A 62 0.23 16.07 14.65
CA TRP A 62 1.16 15.93 13.54
C TRP A 62 1.69 14.49 13.51
N SER A 63 2.33 14.12 12.41
CA SER A 63 3.04 12.85 12.28
C SER A 63 4.19 12.94 11.28
N HIS A 64 5.44 12.72 11.70
CA HIS A 64 6.60 12.77 10.79
C HIS A 64 6.68 11.58 9.84
N THR A 65 6.05 10.45 10.20
CA THR A 65 6.12 9.20 9.44
C THR A 65 4.77 8.50 9.35
N GLY A 66 3.67 9.07 9.85
CA GLY A 66 2.40 8.36 10.01
C GLY A 66 2.54 7.07 10.82
N LYS A 67 1.48 6.26 10.89
CA LYS A 67 1.62 4.79 11.03
C LYS A 67 2.05 4.11 9.71
N THR A 68 2.18 4.90 8.65
CA THR A 68 1.96 4.49 7.25
C THR A 68 2.93 5.14 6.26
N GLY A 69 3.96 5.86 6.71
CA GLY A 69 4.91 6.53 5.84
C GLY A 69 4.42 7.85 5.23
N CYS A 70 3.15 8.25 5.40
CA CYS A 70 2.65 9.55 4.95
C CYS A 70 2.75 10.58 6.09
N PRO A 71 3.62 11.59 6.01
CA PRO A 71 3.68 12.62 7.03
C PRO A 71 2.45 13.52 6.98
N ILE A 72 2.05 13.99 8.16
CA ILE A 72 0.96 14.92 8.37
C ILE A 72 1.53 16.09 9.16
N GLU A 73 1.60 17.25 8.52
CA GLU A 73 2.06 18.48 9.14
C GLU A 73 1.05 19.00 10.17
N TYR A 74 1.54 19.79 11.13
CA TYR A 74 0.69 20.44 12.12
C TYR A 74 -0.15 21.53 11.47
N ASP A 75 -1.48 21.44 11.59
CA ASP A 75 -2.42 22.45 11.12
C ASP A 75 -3.39 22.95 12.22
N GLY A 76 -3.07 22.67 13.48
CA GLY A 76 -3.87 23.08 14.64
C GLY A 76 -5.11 22.22 14.89
N ILE A 77 -5.46 21.30 14.00
CA ILE A 77 -6.66 20.47 14.13
C ILE A 77 -6.26 19.05 14.58
N PRO A 78 -6.73 18.56 15.74
CA PRO A 78 -6.45 17.20 16.16
C PRO A 78 -7.08 16.18 15.21
N PHE A 79 -6.43 15.03 15.06
CA PHE A 79 -6.90 13.94 14.21
C PHE A 79 -6.63 12.56 14.80
N MET A 80 -7.36 11.57 14.31
CA MET A 80 -7.16 10.15 14.59
C MET A 80 -6.96 9.37 13.29
N HIS A 81 -6.07 8.37 13.31
CA HIS A 81 -5.89 7.43 12.20
C HIS A 81 -6.98 6.37 12.22
N ILE A 82 -7.71 6.22 11.11
CA ILE A 82 -8.78 5.22 10.94
C ILE A 82 -8.27 3.97 10.26
N GLY A 83 -7.43 4.15 9.23
CA GLY A 83 -6.87 3.03 8.52
C GLY A 83 -5.83 3.46 7.50
N ARG A 84 -5.19 2.46 6.92
CA ARG A 84 -4.19 2.64 5.87
C ARG A 84 -4.51 1.84 4.62
N TRP A 85 -4.01 2.34 3.51
CA TRP A 85 -3.97 1.61 2.26
C TRP A 85 -2.60 1.81 1.62
N VAL A 86 -1.90 0.71 1.41
CA VAL A 86 -0.58 0.66 0.78
C VAL A 86 -0.72 -0.01 -0.57
N LEU A 87 -0.27 0.69 -1.60
CA LEU A 87 -0.15 0.17 -2.95
C LEU A 87 1.33 0.03 -3.30
N MET A 88 1.65 -1.03 -4.05
CA MET A 88 2.99 -1.27 -4.56
C MET A 88 2.93 -1.42 -6.08
N CYS A 89 3.99 -1.07 -6.78
CA CYS A 89 4.07 -1.28 -8.23
C CYS A 89 3.81 -2.75 -8.59
N HIS A 90 3.08 -3.00 -9.68
CA HIS A 90 2.80 -4.35 -10.17
C HIS A 90 4.08 -5.10 -10.59
N GLN A 91 5.15 -4.37 -10.90
CA GLN A 91 6.51 -4.88 -11.15
C GLN A 91 7.42 -4.82 -9.93
N GLY A 92 6.86 -4.49 -8.76
CA GLY A 92 7.59 -4.44 -7.49
C GLY A 92 8.10 -5.81 -7.02
N TYR A 93 8.46 -5.92 -5.75
CA TYR A 93 8.93 -7.18 -5.18
C TYR A 93 7.88 -8.29 -5.29
N ASP A 94 8.33 -9.52 -5.52
CA ASP A 94 7.45 -10.69 -5.57
C ASP A 94 7.19 -11.22 -4.15
N VAL A 95 6.19 -10.63 -3.49
CA VAL A 95 5.79 -10.98 -2.11
C VAL A 95 5.35 -12.44 -1.97
N ASN A 96 5.01 -13.10 -3.08
CA ASN A 96 4.56 -14.49 -3.12
C ASN A 96 5.61 -15.44 -3.71
N LYS A 97 6.87 -15.02 -3.84
CA LYS A 97 7.96 -15.82 -4.42
C LYS A 97 8.05 -17.22 -3.77
N ARG A 98 8.09 -17.28 -2.45
CA ARG A 98 8.19 -18.53 -1.69
C ARG A 98 7.00 -19.48 -1.94
N HIS A 99 5.79 -18.94 -2.05
CA HIS A 99 4.60 -19.74 -2.36
C HIS A 99 4.68 -20.34 -3.76
N LYS A 100 5.16 -19.56 -4.74
CA LYS A 100 5.35 -20.01 -6.12
C LYS A 100 6.44 -21.08 -6.21
N GLU A 101 7.55 -20.90 -5.51
CA GLU A 101 8.63 -21.89 -5.43
C GLU A 101 8.12 -23.21 -4.85
N LYS A 102 7.38 -23.16 -3.73
CA LYS A 102 6.76 -24.35 -3.13
C LYS A 102 5.77 -25.04 -4.06
N TYR A 103 4.98 -24.27 -4.81
CA TYR A 103 4.06 -24.81 -5.82
C TYR A 103 4.82 -25.50 -6.97
N GLN A 104 5.92 -24.91 -7.44
CA GLN A 104 6.76 -25.51 -8.48
C GLN A 104 7.41 -26.81 -8.01
N GLN A 105 7.91 -26.85 -6.77
CA GLN A 105 8.47 -28.07 -6.17
C GLN A 105 7.43 -29.19 -6.09
N ARG A 106 6.21 -28.89 -5.61
CA ARG A 106 5.12 -29.88 -5.58
C ARG A 106 4.77 -30.39 -6.97
N LYS A 107 4.64 -29.47 -7.92
CA LYS A 107 4.35 -29.80 -9.31
C LYS A 107 5.45 -30.67 -9.96
N HIS A 108 6.72 -30.48 -9.57
CA HIS A 108 7.83 -31.32 -10.04
C HIS A 108 7.73 -32.72 -9.46
N PHE A 109 7.55 -32.83 -8.14
CA PHE A 109 7.38 -34.10 -7.45
C PHE A 109 6.21 -34.93 -8.02
N ASP A 110 5.06 -34.30 -8.25
CA ASP A 110 3.88 -34.98 -8.82
C ASP A 110 4.12 -35.48 -10.26
N GLN A 111 4.94 -34.77 -11.04
CA GLN A 111 5.32 -35.20 -12.40
C GLN A 111 6.30 -36.38 -12.38
N GLU A 112 7.28 -36.36 -11.47
CA GLU A 112 8.20 -37.49 -11.28
C GLU A 112 7.45 -38.75 -10.84
N GLN A 113 6.46 -38.62 -9.95
CA GLN A 113 5.67 -39.75 -9.46
C GLN A 113 4.68 -40.29 -10.50
N SER A 114 4.04 -39.42 -11.28
CA SER A 114 3.06 -39.85 -12.29
C SER A 114 3.67 -40.29 -13.62
N GLY A 115 4.93 -39.92 -13.89
CA GLY A 115 5.59 -40.15 -15.18
C GLY A 115 5.01 -39.33 -16.34
N VAL A 116 4.03 -38.47 -16.08
CA VAL A 116 3.36 -37.64 -17.11
C VAL A 116 3.94 -36.24 -17.09
N ALA A 117 4.63 -35.86 -18.17
CA ALA A 117 5.14 -34.50 -18.34
C ALA A 117 3.98 -33.49 -18.42
N SER A 118 3.97 -32.49 -17.52
CA SER A 118 2.98 -31.43 -17.60
C SER A 118 3.30 -30.51 -18.78
N LYS A 119 2.30 -30.19 -19.60
CA LYS A 119 2.46 -29.17 -20.65
C LYS A 119 2.80 -27.83 -19.97
N SER A 120 3.99 -27.32 -20.24
CA SER A 120 4.45 -26.00 -19.79
C SER A 120 4.69 -25.12 -21.00
N ARG A 121 4.35 -23.82 -20.87
CA ARG A 121 4.75 -22.84 -21.89
C ARG A 121 6.22 -22.52 -21.70
N ASN A 122 6.96 -22.44 -22.80
CA ASN A 122 8.34 -21.97 -22.76
C ASN A 122 8.31 -20.45 -22.52
N ARG A 123 8.74 -20.02 -21.32
CA ARG A 123 8.76 -18.60 -20.92
C ARG A 123 10.19 -18.21 -20.57
N SER A 124 10.68 -17.10 -21.11
CA SER A 124 12.00 -16.54 -20.77
C SER A 124 12.11 -16.09 -19.31
N GLN A 125 10.98 -15.71 -18.70
CA GLN A 125 10.89 -15.36 -17.29
C GLN A 125 9.66 -15.99 -16.62
N VAL A 126 9.85 -16.43 -15.37
CA VAL A 126 8.79 -17.05 -14.56
C VAL A 126 7.75 -16.02 -14.10
N THR A 127 8.16 -14.78 -13.88
CA THR A 127 7.34 -13.70 -13.33
C THR A 127 7.64 -12.37 -14.02
N LYS A 128 6.70 -11.43 -13.98
CA LYS A 128 6.86 -10.05 -14.48
C LYS A 128 7.49 -9.08 -13.46
N LYS A 129 7.82 -9.59 -12.27
CA LYS A 129 8.29 -8.81 -11.12
C LYS A 129 9.79 -8.53 -11.29
N VAL A 130 10.18 -7.26 -11.27
CA VAL A 130 11.57 -6.82 -11.39
C VAL A 130 12.10 -6.13 -10.13
N GLY A 131 11.29 -6.03 -9.07
CA GLY A 131 11.71 -5.40 -7.81
C GLY A 131 11.64 -3.87 -7.83
N CYS A 132 10.71 -3.29 -8.60
CA CYS A 132 10.47 -1.84 -8.58
C CYS A 132 10.14 -1.36 -7.15
N PRO A 133 10.85 -0.34 -6.61
CA PRO A 133 10.65 0.14 -5.25
C PRO A 133 9.48 1.13 -5.10
N ALA A 134 8.75 1.44 -6.18
CA ALA A 134 7.68 2.43 -6.15
C ALA A 134 6.48 1.94 -5.32
N GLU A 135 6.09 2.76 -4.35
CA GLU A 135 4.99 2.51 -3.42
C GLU A 135 4.17 3.78 -3.21
N ILE A 136 2.88 3.62 -2.97
CA ILE A 136 1.96 4.71 -2.65
C ILE A 136 1.31 4.41 -1.30
N TYR A 137 1.36 5.40 -0.42
CA TYR A 137 0.82 5.32 0.92
C TYR A 137 -0.37 6.24 1.06
N VAL A 138 -1.51 5.69 1.48
CA VAL A 138 -2.73 6.45 1.73
C VAL A 138 -3.14 6.29 3.19
N SER A 139 -3.24 7.41 3.89
CA SER A 139 -3.70 7.49 5.27
C SER A 139 -5.15 7.97 5.33
N HIS A 140 -6.03 7.16 5.89
CA HIS A 140 -7.39 7.58 6.21
C HIS A 140 -7.42 8.13 7.65
N ILE A 141 -7.78 9.41 7.79
CA ILE A 141 -7.83 10.10 9.08
C ILE A 141 -9.18 10.77 9.27
N ILE A 142 -9.59 10.92 10.52
CA ILE A 142 -10.70 11.79 10.92
C ILE A 142 -10.14 12.96 11.69
N LYS A 143 -10.55 14.16 11.32
CA LYS A 143 -10.20 15.42 12.00
C LYS A 143 -11.31 15.84 12.94
N PHE A 144 -10.94 16.36 14.09
CA PHE A 144 -11.86 16.90 15.09
C PHE A 144 -11.71 18.43 15.10
N PRO A 145 -12.45 19.16 14.25
CA PRO A 145 -12.42 20.61 14.29
C PRO A 145 -12.88 21.07 15.68
N GLN A 146 -12.05 21.88 16.35
CA GLN A 146 -12.46 22.52 17.59
C GLN A 146 -13.54 23.53 17.25
N GLN A 147 -14.81 23.19 17.47
CA GLN A 147 -15.86 24.20 17.45
C GLN A 147 -15.59 25.17 18.60
N LYS A 148 -15.54 26.47 18.29
CA LYS A 148 -15.71 27.50 19.31
C LYS A 148 -17.15 27.38 19.80
N VAL A 149 -17.31 27.02 21.07
CA VAL A 149 -18.55 27.25 21.82
C VAL A 149 -18.73 28.76 21.99
#